data_AF-A0A517Y5V0-F1
#
_entry.id   AF-A0A517Y5V0-F1
#
_cell.length_a   1.000
_cell.length_b   1.000
_cell.length_c   1.000
_cell.angle_alpha   90.00
_cell.angle_beta   90.00
_cell.angle_gamma   90.00
#
_symmetry.space_group_name_H-M   'P 1'
#
loop_
_entity.id
_entity.type
_entity.pdbx_description
1 polymer ?
#
loop_
_entity_poly.entity_id
_entity_poly.type
_entity_poly.pdbx_seq_one_letter_code
_entity_poly.pdbx_strand_id
1 'polypeptide(L)'
;MSDYYIVYNGIKLLGTLTKIHDLTPIRDDSDTDQLHSKFVVSSECVVNIAVLTAQVKMHGVTGGNAAGANAASVLKAVRHMLSEDRKPFQLVMDGTIYLESSERLDANNGPKVRELKIAQVSPGSIKILFTVEVCRIECGKSTGPVNNRWTVTDDINEQWQVTRHWRGKLRVANGVDNPQNYRHLCVPVLARGFRRARMNFTTEPDGLCLGWEVTDVQLMGDAPPSGALVLSGNHTESMDMAGAFSIGNISVRLDGPPNADKQELLAKCMQIINGKIQVEKFNFENAFIFRELVITDHLGTSTVEARATVQRALSAASSASGSPLKLGNVVLDTFGKPIEMPNYDRTRMAAPPLHCASIIGLFKSQLQSACGGSHAVPQISDVSRDDTSPGEDDSDTEVTETTDTVPFEINSPGYSSEHESAMYLFSKVEAIYEYDEGYIFTPYSEALPDTGNTIAAIKVAGRTCRRIINLSVERVGKEPDLWEPKTYKDSHGITHYLKTFRPNFRPPQMTGDGKQIFTVDCQYVFVLSRAPTVSEFRAPALPWDTLPAISIPPSSFISPEGEKGIA
;
A
#
# COMPACT_ATOMS: atom_id res chain seq x y z
N MET A 1 1.82 -31.94 -45.50
CA MET A 1 1.72 -30.47 -45.64
C MET A 1 1.53 -29.93 -44.23
N SER A 2 2.28 -28.92 -43.84
CA SER A 2 2.11 -28.21 -42.57
C SER A 2 0.69 -27.65 -42.48
N ASP A 3 -0.05 -28.00 -41.43
CA ASP A 3 -1.42 -27.54 -41.19
C ASP A 3 -1.38 -26.06 -40.76
N TYR A 4 -1.40 -25.16 -41.75
CA TYR A 4 -1.48 -23.72 -41.54
C TYR A 4 -2.86 -23.19 -41.92
N TYR A 5 -3.60 -22.65 -40.95
CA TYR A 5 -4.93 -22.08 -41.18
C TYR A 5 -5.31 -21.01 -40.16
N ILE A 6 -6.27 -20.17 -40.54
CA ILE A 6 -6.85 -19.14 -39.67
C ILE A 6 -8.30 -19.49 -39.40
N VAL A 7 -8.74 -19.37 -38.15
CA VAL A 7 -10.14 -19.44 -37.75
C VAL A 7 -10.59 -18.06 -37.28
N TYR A 8 -11.66 -17.53 -37.85
CA TYR A 8 -12.27 -16.27 -37.42
C TYR A 8 -13.79 -16.36 -37.46
N ASN A 9 -14.47 -16.00 -36.36
CA ASN A 9 -15.94 -16.08 -36.26
C ASN A 9 -16.49 -17.46 -36.67
N GLY A 10 -15.78 -18.54 -36.31
CA GLY A 10 -16.12 -19.93 -36.69
C GLY A 10 -15.82 -20.31 -38.14
N ILE A 11 -15.36 -19.37 -38.98
CA ILE A 11 -14.87 -19.63 -40.35
C ILE A 11 -13.40 -20.01 -40.31
N LYS A 12 -13.06 -21.17 -40.85
CA LYS A 12 -11.70 -21.69 -41.02
C LYS A 12 -11.25 -21.51 -42.46
N LEU A 13 -10.24 -20.65 -42.67
CA LEU A 13 -9.55 -20.40 -43.92
C LEU A 13 -8.37 -21.39 -44.06
N LEU A 14 -8.50 -22.35 -44.98
CA LEU A 14 -7.52 -23.40 -45.26
C LEU A 14 -6.64 -23.05 -46.45
N GLY A 15 -5.36 -23.41 -46.41
CA GLY A 15 -4.42 -23.10 -47.48
C GLY A 15 -4.12 -21.60 -47.58
N THR A 16 -4.12 -20.91 -46.44
CA THR A 16 -3.82 -19.48 -46.35
C THR A 16 -2.34 -19.21 -46.55
N LEU A 17 -2.01 -18.20 -47.35
CA LEU A 17 -0.68 -17.62 -47.44
C LEU A 17 -0.62 -16.37 -46.56
N THR A 18 0.22 -16.37 -45.54
CA THR A 18 0.48 -15.17 -44.71
C THR A 18 1.24 -14.15 -45.53
N LYS A 19 0.66 -12.96 -45.67
CA LYS A 19 1.29 -11.83 -46.34
C LYS A 19 2.04 -10.95 -45.37
N ILE A 20 1.43 -10.70 -44.21
CA ILE A 20 1.95 -9.81 -43.17
C ILE A 20 1.75 -10.49 -41.82
N HIS A 21 2.79 -10.46 -41.01
CA HIS A 21 2.76 -10.89 -39.61
C HIS A 21 3.60 -9.90 -38.80
N ASP A 22 3.00 -8.74 -38.53
CA ASP A 22 3.67 -7.66 -37.84
C ASP A 22 3.35 -7.72 -36.35
N LEU A 23 4.40 -7.67 -35.53
CA LEU A 23 4.33 -7.62 -34.09
C LEU A 23 4.84 -6.25 -33.64
N THR A 24 4.00 -5.49 -32.95
CA THR A 24 4.37 -4.18 -32.39
C THR A 24 4.06 -4.17 -30.89
N PRO A 25 5.06 -4.00 -30.01
CA PRO A 25 4.80 -3.80 -28.60
C PRO A 25 4.13 -2.45 -28.39
N ILE A 26 2.96 -2.44 -27.76
CA ILE A 26 2.26 -1.23 -27.36
C ILE A 26 2.62 -0.92 -25.92
N ARG A 27 3.25 0.23 -25.72
CA ARG A 27 3.64 0.75 -24.41
C ARG A 27 2.58 1.71 -23.88
N ASP A 28 2.66 1.99 -22.60
CA ASP A 28 1.81 3.00 -21.97
C ASP A 28 2.23 4.42 -22.35
N ASP A 29 1.46 5.42 -21.88
CA ASP A 29 1.71 6.84 -22.19
C ASP A 29 3.08 7.34 -21.67
N SER A 30 3.70 6.61 -20.75
CA SER A 30 5.03 6.91 -20.21
C SER A 30 6.17 6.27 -21.02
N ASP A 31 5.85 5.41 -21.98
CA ASP A 31 6.77 4.56 -22.75
C ASP A 31 7.64 3.60 -21.90
N THR A 32 7.35 3.47 -20.61
CA THR A 32 8.19 2.70 -19.67
C THR A 32 7.84 1.21 -19.71
N ASP A 33 6.54 0.89 -19.61
CA ASP A 33 6.04 -0.48 -19.51
C ASP A 33 5.21 -0.87 -20.74
N GLN A 34 5.39 -2.11 -21.21
CA GLN A 34 4.59 -2.70 -22.28
C GLN A 34 3.21 -3.10 -21.72
N LEU A 35 2.14 -2.59 -22.35
CA LEU A 35 0.76 -2.93 -22.00
C LEU A 35 0.35 -4.26 -22.64
N HIS A 36 0.59 -4.39 -23.93
CA HIS A 36 0.25 -5.57 -24.72
C HIS A 36 1.02 -5.57 -26.04
N SER A 37 1.02 -6.70 -26.72
CA SER A 37 1.56 -6.86 -28.07
C SER A 37 0.43 -6.78 -29.09
N LYS A 38 0.60 -5.91 -30.09
CA LYS A 38 -0.31 -5.79 -31.22
C LYS A 38 0.20 -6.66 -32.37
N PHE A 39 -0.63 -7.60 -32.79
CA PHE A 39 -0.40 -8.48 -33.93
C PHE A 39 -1.28 -8.04 -35.09
N VAL A 40 -0.68 -7.77 -36.25
CA VAL A 40 -1.42 -7.55 -37.51
C VAL A 40 -1.14 -8.72 -38.43
N VAL A 41 -2.15 -9.57 -38.60
CA VAL A 41 -2.05 -10.78 -39.42
C VAL A 41 -2.85 -10.57 -40.70
N SER A 42 -2.16 -10.53 -41.84
CA SER A 42 -2.78 -10.50 -43.16
C SER A 42 -2.59 -11.84 -43.84
N SER A 43 -3.69 -12.41 -44.31
CA SER A 43 -3.73 -13.71 -44.96
C SER A 43 -4.48 -13.65 -46.27
N GLU A 44 -3.94 -14.36 -47.26
CA GLU A 44 -4.56 -14.54 -48.56
C GLU A 44 -4.99 -16.01 -48.72
N CYS A 45 -6.24 -16.23 -49.10
CA CYS A 45 -6.81 -17.56 -49.35
C CYS A 45 -7.50 -17.58 -50.70
N VAL A 46 -7.37 -18.68 -51.44
CA VAL A 46 -8.17 -18.94 -52.64
C VAL A 46 -9.20 -20.02 -52.32
N VAL A 47 -10.46 -19.71 -52.54
CA VAL A 47 -11.60 -20.59 -52.30
C VAL A 47 -12.16 -21.04 -53.64
N ASN A 48 -12.13 -22.34 -53.90
CA ASN A 48 -12.82 -22.93 -55.02
C ASN A 48 -14.12 -23.60 -54.53
N ILE A 49 -15.25 -23.20 -55.10
CA ILE A 49 -16.58 -23.64 -54.67
C ILE A 49 -16.79 -25.14 -54.91
N ALA A 50 -16.19 -25.70 -55.97
CA ALA A 50 -16.24 -27.13 -56.22
C ALA A 50 -15.54 -27.93 -55.09
N VAL A 51 -14.47 -27.37 -54.53
CA VAL A 51 -13.70 -28.00 -53.43
C VAL A 51 -14.47 -27.96 -52.10
N LEU A 52 -15.37 -26.98 -51.91
CA LEU A 52 -16.20 -26.92 -50.70
C LEU A 52 -17.13 -28.14 -50.55
N THR A 53 -17.52 -28.74 -51.68
CA THR A 53 -18.37 -29.94 -51.74
C THR A 53 -17.61 -31.26 -51.67
N ALA A 54 -16.28 -31.25 -51.82
CA ALA A 54 -15.46 -32.44 -51.77
C ALA A 54 -15.29 -32.97 -50.34
N GLN A 55 -15.20 -34.31 -50.18
CA GLN A 55 -14.99 -34.97 -48.88
C GLN A 55 -13.64 -34.61 -48.23
N VAL A 56 -12.61 -34.31 -49.03
CA VAL A 56 -11.27 -33.94 -48.54
C VAL A 56 -11.04 -32.46 -48.79
N LYS A 57 -11.19 -31.65 -47.72
CA LYS A 57 -11.07 -30.19 -47.78
C LYS A 57 -9.64 -29.77 -47.43
N MET A 58 -8.74 -29.76 -48.41
CA MET A 58 -7.36 -29.29 -48.23
C MET A 58 -7.21 -27.77 -48.42
N HIS A 59 -8.16 -27.14 -49.14
CA HIS A 59 -8.13 -25.71 -49.47
C HIS A 59 -9.54 -25.09 -49.38
N GLY A 60 -9.60 -23.80 -49.03
CA GLY A 60 -10.83 -23.01 -49.05
C GLY A 60 -11.41 -22.69 -47.67
N VAL A 61 -12.72 -22.48 -47.60
CA VAL A 61 -13.43 -22.05 -46.39
C VAL A 61 -14.20 -23.22 -45.78
N THR A 62 -14.05 -23.46 -44.47
CA THR A 62 -14.86 -24.45 -43.73
C THR A 62 -15.40 -23.86 -42.44
N GLY A 63 -16.47 -24.41 -41.87
CA GLY A 63 -17.06 -23.88 -40.63
C GLY A 63 -17.87 -22.59 -40.80
N GLY A 64 -18.61 -22.21 -39.75
CA GLY A 64 -19.66 -21.20 -39.80
C GLY A 64 -20.79 -21.61 -40.76
N ASN A 65 -21.90 -20.89 -40.78
CA ASN A 65 -22.97 -21.11 -41.78
C ASN A 65 -22.55 -20.68 -43.20
N ALA A 66 -21.28 -20.86 -43.58
CA ALA A 66 -20.70 -20.53 -44.87
C ALA A 66 -21.08 -21.52 -45.99
N ALA A 67 -21.86 -22.56 -45.67
CA ALA A 67 -22.40 -23.49 -46.65
C ALA A 67 -23.54 -22.82 -47.43
N GLY A 68 -23.37 -22.68 -48.74
CA GLY A 68 -24.36 -22.10 -49.64
C GLY A 68 -24.45 -22.88 -50.94
N ALA A 69 -25.65 -22.94 -51.54
CA ALA A 69 -25.88 -23.68 -52.78
C ALA A 69 -25.18 -23.07 -54.01
N ASN A 70 -24.75 -21.81 -53.92
CA ASN A 70 -24.09 -21.09 -55.01
C ASN A 70 -22.98 -20.15 -54.53
N ALA A 71 -22.12 -19.72 -55.46
CA ALA A 71 -21.00 -18.80 -55.22
C ALA A 71 -21.40 -17.54 -54.44
N ALA A 72 -22.52 -16.94 -54.83
CA ALA A 72 -23.01 -15.69 -54.27
C ALA A 72 -23.43 -15.85 -52.80
N SER A 73 -24.09 -16.96 -52.45
CA SER A 73 -24.49 -17.27 -51.07
C SER A 73 -23.29 -17.50 -50.16
N VAL A 74 -22.28 -18.23 -50.63
CA VAL A 74 -21.01 -18.43 -49.90
C VAL A 74 -20.29 -17.09 -49.71
N LEU A 75 -20.17 -16.28 -50.78
CA LEU A 75 -19.52 -14.96 -50.70
C LEU A 75 -20.25 -14.03 -49.74
N LYS A 76 -21.59 -14.02 -49.74
CA LYS A 76 -22.40 -13.23 -48.82
C LYS A 76 -22.18 -13.66 -47.37
N ALA A 77 -22.18 -14.97 -47.09
CA ALA A 77 -21.95 -15.51 -45.76
C ALA A 77 -20.53 -15.22 -45.25
N VAL A 78 -19.52 -15.49 -46.07
CA VAL A 78 -18.11 -15.21 -45.75
C VAL A 78 -17.89 -13.72 -45.52
N ARG A 79 -18.43 -12.86 -46.39
CA ARG A 79 -18.35 -11.40 -46.22
C ARG A 79 -18.95 -10.97 -44.90
N HIS A 80 -20.16 -11.43 -44.59
CA HIS A 80 -20.86 -11.05 -43.36
C HIS A 80 -20.05 -11.46 -42.12
N MET A 81 -19.67 -12.74 -42.04
CA MET A 81 -18.97 -13.30 -40.88
C MET A 81 -17.55 -12.74 -40.69
N LEU A 82 -16.79 -12.52 -41.78
CA LEU A 82 -15.44 -11.95 -41.71
C LEU A 82 -15.44 -10.42 -41.55
N SER A 83 -16.59 -9.74 -41.70
CA SER A 83 -16.70 -8.29 -41.50
C SER A 83 -17.06 -7.87 -40.08
N GLU A 84 -17.48 -8.81 -39.24
CA GLU A 84 -17.84 -8.52 -37.85
C GLU A 84 -16.58 -8.43 -36.99
N ASP A 85 -16.47 -7.35 -36.20
CA ASP A 85 -15.41 -7.20 -35.21
C ASP A 85 -15.70 -8.03 -33.94
N ARG A 86 -14.65 -8.20 -33.13
CA ARG A 86 -14.70 -8.80 -31.77
C ARG A 86 -15.09 -10.27 -31.74
N LYS A 87 -14.88 -10.99 -32.84
CA LYS A 87 -15.16 -12.42 -32.92
C LYS A 87 -13.92 -13.25 -32.58
N PRO A 88 -14.10 -14.50 -32.11
CA PRO A 88 -12.98 -15.38 -31.80
C PRO A 88 -12.06 -15.55 -33.02
N PHE A 89 -10.75 -15.40 -32.78
CA PHE A 89 -9.68 -15.54 -33.75
C PHE A 89 -8.69 -16.60 -33.27
N GLN A 90 -8.28 -17.50 -34.15
CA GLN A 90 -7.19 -18.44 -33.92
C GLN A 90 -6.31 -18.52 -35.16
N LEU A 91 -5.00 -18.46 -34.96
CA LEU A 91 -3.98 -18.76 -35.96
C LEU A 91 -3.31 -20.07 -35.57
N VAL A 92 -3.45 -21.09 -36.40
CA VAL A 92 -2.91 -22.43 -36.15
C VAL A 92 -1.77 -22.70 -37.12
N MET A 93 -0.64 -23.11 -36.57
CA MET A 93 0.57 -23.49 -37.29
C MET A 93 0.99 -24.89 -36.85
N ASP A 94 1.09 -25.82 -37.80
CA ASP A 94 1.49 -27.21 -37.54
C ASP A 94 0.65 -27.88 -36.45
N GLY A 95 -0.67 -27.63 -36.48
CA GLY A 95 -1.62 -28.16 -35.50
C GLY A 95 -1.58 -27.49 -34.11
N THR A 96 -0.67 -26.55 -33.88
CA THR A 96 -0.56 -25.81 -32.62
C THR A 96 -1.17 -24.41 -32.75
N ILE A 97 -1.96 -23.99 -31.75
CA ILE A 97 -2.52 -22.63 -31.71
C ILE A 97 -1.38 -21.65 -31.38
N TYR A 98 -0.94 -20.91 -32.39
CA TYR A 98 0.12 -19.93 -32.25
C TYR A 98 -0.40 -18.63 -31.63
N LEU A 99 -1.53 -18.13 -32.14
CA LEU A 99 -2.18 -16.92 -31.62
C LEU A 99 -3.67 -17.19 -31.46
N GLU A 100 -4.20 -16.91 -30.27
CA GLU A 100 -5.62 -16.97 -29.96
C GLU A 100 -6.06 -15.64 -29.37
N SER A 101 -7.23 -15.19 -29.79
CA SER A 101 -7.86 -14.00 -29.23
C SER A 101 -9.39 -14.11 -29.30
N SER A 102 -10.05 -13.48 -28.35
CA SER A 102 -11.50 -13.39 -28.24
C SER A 102 -11.84 -12.10 -27.50
N GLU A 103 -13.12 -11.75 -27.40
CA GLU A 103 -13.57 -10.58 -26.63
C GLU A 103 -13.01 -10.53 -25.19
N ARG A 104 -12.78 -11.69 -24.57
CA ARG A 104 -12.22 -11.80 -23.20
C ARG A 104 -10.70 -11.91 -23.14
N LEU A 105 -10.05 -12.35 -24.22
CA LEU A 105 -8.60 -12.57 -24.24
C LEU A 105 -7.85 -11.38 -24.84
N ASP A 106 -8.53 -10.58 -25.66
CA ASP A 106 -7.92 -9.46 -26.36
C ASP A 106 -7.81 -8.21 -25.47
N ALA A 107 -6.65 -7.57 -25.49
CA ALA A 107 -6.33 -6.39 -24.68
C ALA A 107 -7.00 -5.08 -25.17
N ASN A 108 -7.81 -5.14 -26.24
CA ASN A 108 -8.36 -3.98 -26.94
C ASN A 108 -9.80 -4.19 -27.44
N ASN A 109 -10.63 -4.81 -26.59
CA ASN A 109 -12.06 -5.10 -26.84
C ASN A 109 -12.31 -6.12 -27.96
N GLY A 110 -11.39 -7.05 -28.19
CA GLY A 110 -11.54 -8.13 -29.17
C GLY A 110 -10.80 -7.86 -30.48
N PRO A 111 -10.59 -8.90 -31.31
CA PRO A 111 -9.99 -8.75 -32.63
C PRO A 111 -10.72 -7.75 -33.52
N LYS A 112 -9.98 -6.93 -34.29
CA LYS A 112 -10.54 -5.91 -35.19
C LYS A 112 -10.19 -6.20 -36.63
N VAL A 113 -11.18 -6.26 -37.50
CA VAL A 113 -10.99 -6.50 -38.93
C VAL A 113 -10.51 -5.20 -39.57
N ARG A 114 -9.28 -5.18 -40.06
CA ARG A 114 -8.68 -4.00 -40.71
C ARG A 114 -9.01 -3.94 -42.18
N GLU A 115 -8.98 -5.09 -42.85
CA GLU A 115 -9.18 -5.17 -44.29
C GLU A 115 -9.80 -6.50 -44.67
N LEU A 116 -10.83 -6.43 -45.53
CA LEU A 116 -11.42 -7.60 -46.18
C LEU A 116 -11.60 -7.28 -47.66
N LYS A 117 -10.77 -7.87 -48.51
CA LYS A 117 -10.91 -7.79 -49.97
C LYS A 117 -11.27 -9.15 -50.52
N ILE A 118 -12.39 -9.21 -51.23
CA ILE A 118 -12.87 -10.41 -51.89
C ILE A 118 -12.88 -10.13 -53.38
N ALA A 119 -12.02 -10.83 -54.13
CA ALA A 119 -11.90 -10.71 -55.58
C ALA A 119 -12.33 -12.01 -56.24
N GLN A 120 -13.23 -11.94 -57.22
CA GLN A 120 -13.58 -13.10 -58.03
C GLN A 120 -12.46 -13.35 -59.05
N VAL A 121 -11.88 -14.54 -59.04
CA VAL A 121 -10.81 -14.95 -59.99
C VAL A 121 -11.43 -15.70 -61.17
N SER A 122 -12.46 -16.52 -60.91
CA SER A 122 -13.24 -17.23 -61.92
C SER A 122 -14.69 -17.44 -61.44
N PRO A 123 -15.62 -17.93 -62.27
CA PRO A 123 -16.99 -18.24 -61.84
C PRO A 123 -17.08 -19.16 -60.62
N GLY A 124 -16.09 -20.03 -60.44
CA GLY A 124 -16.01 -20.99 -59.33
C GLY A 124 -14.96 -20.67 -58.28
N SER A 125 -14.16 -19.61 -58.42
CA SER A 125 -13.02 -19.32 -57.55
C SER A 125 -12.96 -17.88 -57.08
N ILE A 126 -12.76 -17.71 -55.78
CA ILE A 126 -12.75 -16.42 -55.09
C ILE A 126 -11.42 -16.31 -54.33
N LYS A 127 -10.74 -15.18 -54.44
CA LYS A 127 -9.58 -14.83 -53.64
C LYS A 127 -10.01 -13.90 -52.50
N ILE A 128 -9.64 -14.26 -51.28
CA ILE A 128 -9.94 -13.53 -50.05
C ILE A 128 -8.61 -13.03 -49.48
N LEU A 129 -8.48 -11.72 -49.33
CA LEU A 129 -7.45 -11.11 -48.50
C LEU A 129 -8.13 -10.63 -47.21
N PHE A 130 -7.68 -11.17 -46.09
CA PHE A 130 -8.22 -10.89 -44.77
C PHE A 130 -7.10 -10.44 -43.83
N THR A 131 -7.24 -9.22 -43.31
CA THR A 131 -6.30 -8.62 -42.36
C THR A 131 -7.02 -8.34 -41.05
N VAL A 132 -6.51 -8.91 -39.96
CA VAL A 132 -7.05 -8.74 -38.61
C VAL A 132 -5.97 -8.23 -37.66
N GLU A 133 -6.39 -7.36 -36.76
CA GLU A 133 -5.59 -6.86 -35.65
C GLU A 133 -6.02 -7.55 -34.36
N VAL A 134 -5.04 -8.05 -33.62
CA VAL A 134 -5.22 -8.74 -32.34
C VAL A 134 -4.27 -8.11 -31.32
N CYS A 135 -4.77 -7.82 -30.11
CA CYS A 135 -3.98 -7.28 -29.02
C CYS A 135 -3.88 -8.32 -27.91
N ARG A 136 -2.68 -8.77 -27.52
CA ARG A 136 -2.50 -9.82 -26.50
C ARG A 136 -1.50 -9.42 -25.44
N ILE A 137 -1.81 -9.75 -24.18
CA ILE A 137 -0.89 -9.60 -23.04
C ILE A 137 -0.03 -10.87 -22.95
N GLU A 138 1.29 -10.74 -23.00
CA GLU A 138 2.21 -11.88 -23.14
C GLU A 138 2.29 -12.78 -21.91
N CYS A 139 2.05 -12.25 -20.71
CA CYS A 139 2.06 -13.05 -19.47
C CYS A 139 0.78 -13.87 -19.20
N GLY A 140 -0.11 -14.00 -20.18
CA GLY A 140 -1.28 -14.90 -20.08
C GLY A 140 -2.39 -14.40 -19.16
N LYS A 141 -2.28 -13.19 -18.58
CA LYS A 141 -3.40 -12.54 -17.90
C LYS A 141 -4.45 -12.12 -18.92
N SER A 142 -5.67 -12.64 -18.77
CA SER A 142 -6.81 -12.31 -19.63
C SER A 142 -7.81 -11.35 -19.00
N THR A 143 -7.73 -11.10 -17.68
CA THR A 143 -8.74 -10.33 -16.93
C THR A 143 -8.08 -9.43 -15.89
N GLY A 144 -8.80 -8.40 -15.48
CA GLY A 144 -8.42 -7.48 -14.41
C GLY A 144 -7.59 -6.27 -14.87
N PRO A 145 -7.05 -5.51 -13.90
CA PRO A 145 -6.20 -4.36 -14.18
C PRO A 145 -4.88 -4.81 -14.80
N VAL A 146 -4.45 -4.08 -15.83
CA VAL A 146 -3.20 -4.28 -16.56
C VAL A 146 -2.21 -3.19 -16.18
N ASN A 147 -2.69 -1.97 -15.98
CA ASN A 147 -1.82 -0.85 -15.68
C ASN A 147 -2.57 0.16 -14.83
N ASN A 148 -1.88 0.78 -13.89
CA ASN A 148 -2.39 1.92 -13.14
C ASN A 148 -1.26 2.92 -12.94
N ARG A 149 -1.24 3.99 -13.73
CA ARG A 149 -0.28 5.10 -13.58
C ARG A 149 -0.90 6.23 -12.82
N TRP A 150 -0.11 6.90 -11.99
CA TRP A 150 -0.53 8.13 -11.35
C TRP A 150 0.61 9.11 -11.14
N THR A 151 0.23 10.37 -10.98
CA THR A 151 1.06 11.47 -10.54
C THR A 151 0.51 12.02 -9.24
N VAL A 152 1.40 12.65 -8.47
CA VAL A 152 1.04 13.33 -7.22
C VAL A 152 1.59 14.74 -7.30
N THR A 153 0.75 15.72 -7.00
CA THR A 153 1.13 17.12 -6.89
C THR A 153 0.75 17.61 -5.50
N ASP A 154 1.72 18.13 -4.77
CA ASP A 154 1.50 18.79 -3.48
C ASP A 154 1.58 20.31 -3.71
N ASP A 155 0.45 21.01 -3.53
CA ASP A 155 0.36 22.47 -3.61
C ASP A 155 0.33 23.06 -2.20
N ILE A 156 1.22 24.01 -1.91
CA ILE A 156 1.35 24.63 -0.58
C ILE A 156 0.97 26.09 -0.70
N ASN A 157 -0.13 26.49 -0.06
CA ASN A 157 -0.61 27.86 -0.11
C ASN A 157 0.12 28.79 0.88
N GLU A 158 -0.26 30.08 0.87
CA GLU A 158 0.32 31.12 1.74
C GLU A 158 0.16 30.83 3.25
N GLN A 159 -0.86 30.06 3.62
CA GLN A 159 -1.12 29.63 5.00
C GLN A 159 -0.36 28.34 5.36
N TRP A 160 0.54 27.85 4.51
CA TRP A 160 1.24 26.57 4.65
C TRP A 160 0.31 25.34 4.64
N GLN A 161 -0.86 25.45 4.02
CA GLN A 161 -1.77 24.33 3.83
C GLN A 161 -1.41 23.56 2.57
N VAL A 162 -1.17 22.27 2.75
CA VAL A 162 -0.92 21.35 1.65
C VAL A 162 -2.23 20.86 1.06
N THR A 163 -2.42 21.04 -0.24
CA THR A 163 -3.43 20.37 -1.04
C THR A 163 -2.75 19.35 -1.94
N ARG A 164 -3.06 18.07 -1.73
CA ARG A 164 -2.51 16.95 -2.47
C ARG A 164 -3.49 16.51 -3.55
N HIS A 165 -3.04 16.57 -4.80
CA HIS A 165 -3.74 16.08 -5.96
C HIS A 165 -3.12 14.79 -6.47
N TRP A 166 -3.89 13.72 -6.47
CA TRP A 166 -3.56 12.48 -7.12
C TRP A 166 -4.31 12.41 -8.44
N ARG A 167 -3.62 12.13 -9.53
CA ARG A 167 -4.25 11.95 -10.84
C ARG A 167 -3.69 10.71 -11.50
N GLY A 168 -4.55 9.87 -12.04
CA GLY A 168 -4.10 8.64 -12.67
C GLY A 168 -5.05 8.07 -13.70
N LYS A 169 -4.56 7.02 -14.34
CA LYS A 169 -5.27 6.25 -15.35
C LYS A 169 -5.06 4.77 -15.06
N LEU A 170 -6.15 4.09 -14.74
CA LEU A 170 -6.19 2.63 -14.59
C LEU A 170 -6.74 2.02 -15.88
N ARG A 171 -6.03 1.06 -16.46
CA ARG A 171 -6.45 0.31 -17.64
C ARG A 171 -6.72 -1.14 -17.27
N VAL A 172 -7.85 -1.67 -17.71
CA VAL A 172 -8.18 -3.11 -17.62
C VAL A 172 -7.81 -3.86 -18.90
N ALA A 173 -7.76 -5.18 -18.81
CA ALA A 173 -7.38 -6.03 -19.93
C ALA A 173 -8.42 -5.95 -21.06
N ASN A 174 -9.70 -6.11 -20.75
CA ASN A 174 -10.76 -6.18 -21.75
C ASN A 174 -12.01 -5.42 -21.27
N GLY A 175 -12.93 -5.13 -22.18
CA GLY A 175 -14.17 -4.40 -21.87
C GLY A 175 -15.25 -5.24 -21.17
N VAL A 176 -15.00 -6.53 -20.92
CA VAL A 176 -15.90 -7.36 -20.09
C VAL A 176 -15.74 -6.97 -18.62
N ASP A 177 -14.52 -6.60 -18.23
CA ASP A 177 -14.23 -6.07 -16.91
C ASP A 177 -14.59 -4.58 -16.83
N ASN A 178 -15.56 -4.21 -15.99
CA ASN A 178 -15.89 -2.81 -15.76
C ASN A 178 -14.74 -2.14 -14.97
N PRO A 179 -14.03 -1.12 -15.52
CA PRO A 179 -12.96 -0.45 -14.80
C PRO A 179 -13.39 0.13 -13.44
N GLN A 180 -14.67 0.50 -13.30
CA GLN A 180 -15.23 1.08 -12.08
C GLN A 180 -15.23 0.09 -10.90
N ASN A 181 -15.19 -1.22 -11.14
CA ASN A 181 -15.08 -2.23 -10.07
C ASN A 181 -13.71 -2.16 -9.35
N TYR A 182 -12.72 -1.53 -9.98
CA TYR A 182 -11.34 -1.43 -9.49
C TYR A 182 -11.02 -0.08 -8.84
N ARG A 183 -12.03 0.75 -8.52
CA ARG A 183 -11.83 2.06 -7.84
C ARG A 183 -10.99 1.97 -6.56
N HIS A 184 -11.13 0.88 -5.81
CA HIS A 184 -10.39 0.64 -4.58
C HIS A 184 -8.86 0.60 -4.79
N LEU A 185 -8.39 0.28 -6.01
CA LEU A 185 -6.97 0.31 -6.37
C LEU A 185 -6.46 1.73 -6.67
N CYS A 186 -7.35 2.62 -7.09
CA CYS A 186 -7.05 4.01 -7.46
C CYS A 186 -7.06 4.96 -6.27
N VAL A 187 -7.63 4.53 -5.14
CA VAL A 187 -7.84 5.38 -3.98
C VAL A 187 -6.64 5.25 -3.03
N PRO A 188 -5.79 6.29 -2.89
CA PRO A 188 -4.69 6.25 -1.93
C PRO A 188 -5.22 6.20 -0.49
N VAL A 189 -4.39 5.72 0.43
CA VAL A 189 -4.66 5.86 1.87
C VAL A 189 -4.68 7.34 2.21
N LEU A 190 -5.69 7.75 2.98
CA LEU A 190 -5.76 9.10 3.49
C LEU A 190 -4.68 9.29 4.56
N ALA A 191 -3.70 10.16 4.28
CA ALA A 191 -2.66 10.48 5.24
C ALA A 191 -3.25 11.15 6.49
N ARG A 192 -2.63 10.92 7.66
CA ARG A 192 -3.00 11.64 8.89
C ARG A 192 -2.81 13.15 8.69
N GLY A 193 -3.67 13.95 9.32
CA GLY A 193 -3.68 15.39 9.12
C GLY A 193 -4.29 15.84 7.79
N PHE A 194 -4.78 14.93 6.93
CA PHE A 194 -5.50 15.27 5.71
C PHE A 194 -6.96 14.82 5.79
N ARG A 195 -7.83 15.53 5.07
CA ARG A 195 -9.18 15.09 4.74
C ARG A 195 -9.33 14.95 3.24
N ARG A 196 -10.14 13.99 2.81
CA ARG A 196 -10.48 13.85 1.39
C ARG A 196 -11.52 14.89 1.00
N ALA A 197 -11.15 15.82 0.14
CA ALA A 197 -12.04 16.88 -0.32
C ALA A 197 -12.86 16.43 -1.54
N ARG A 198 -12.26 15.67 -2.46
CA ARG A 198 -12.92 15.26 -3.71
C ARG A 198 -12.36 13.94 -4.24
N MET A 199 -13.23 13.16 -4.85
CA MET A 199 -12.86 12.06 -5.75
C MET A 199 -13.63 12.23 -7.07
N ASN A 200 -12.96 12.02 -8.18
CA ASN A 200 -13.54 12.06 -9.51
C ASN A 200 -13.09 10.82 -10.29
N PHE A 201 -14.03 10.16 -10.96
CA PHE A 201 -13.80 8.93 -11.72
C PHE A 201 -14.49 9.05 -13.07
N THR A 202 -13.70 9.00 -14.14
CA THR A 202 -14.19 9.16 -15.51
C THR A 202 -13.80 7.94 -16.34
N THR A 203 -14.79 7.20 -16.84
CA THR A 203 -14.53 6.12 -17.81
C THR A 203 -14.27 6.72 -19.17
N GLU A 204 -13.19 6.30 -19.84
CA GLU A 204 -12.92 6.71 -21.22
C GLU A 204 -13.92 6.06 -22.19
N PRO A 205 -14.17 6.66 -23.38
CA PRO A 205 -15.10 6.10 -24.37
C PRO A 205 -14.72 4.70 -24.88
N ASP A 206 -13.46 4.30 -24.70
CA ASP A 206 -12.98 2.95 -25.04
C ASP A 206 -13.52 1.87 -24.08
N GLY A 207 -14.05 2.26 -22.92
CA GLY A 207 -14.52 1.36 -21.87
C GLY A 207 -13.41 0.56 -21.18
N LEU A 208 -12.14 0.80 -21.51
CA LEU A 208 -10.98 0.07 -21.00
C LEU A 208 -10.20 0.88 -19.97
N CYS A 209 -10.35 2.20 -19.98
CA CYS A 209 -9.61 3.07 -19.08
C CYS A 209 -10.53 3.81 -18.10
N LEU A 210 -10.06 3.89 -16.86
CA LEU A 210 -10.61 4.70 -15.78
C LEU A 210 -9.62 5.83 -15.49
N GLY A 211 -9.93 7.03 -15.95
CA GLY A 211 -9.31 8.25 -15.45
C GLY A 211 -9.82 8.51 -14.03
N TRP A 212 -8.93 8.89 -13.12
CA TRP A 212 -9.28 9.17 -11.74
C TRP A 212 -8.48 10.33 -11.18
N GLU A 213 -9.12 11.08 -10.29
CA GLU A 213 -8.51 12.20 -9.56
C GLU A 213 -9.00 12.18 -8.11
N VAL A 214 -8.07 12.28 -7.17
CA VAL A 214 -8.35 12.37 -5.74
C VAL A 214 -7.66 13.61 -5.20
N THR A 215 -8.42 14.46 -4.51
CA THR A 215 -7.90 15.65 -3.85
C THR A 215 -8.03 15.49 -2.35
N ASP A 216 -6.90 15.50 -1.67
CA ASP A 216 -6.80 15.50 -0.22
C ASP A 216 -6.30 16.88 0.23
N VAL A 217 -6.91 17.45 1.26
CA VAL A 217 -6.59 18.78 1.79
C VAL A 217 -6.14 18.63 3.23
N GLN A 218 -5.01 19.23 3.58
CA GLN A 218 -4.51 19.23 4.94
C GLN A 218 -5.49 19.95 5.87
N LEU A 219 -5.76 19.36 7.03
CA LEU A 219 -6.56 19.96 8.09
C LEU A 219 -5.72 21.05 8.78
N MET A 220 -6.30 22.24 8.89
CA MET A 220 -5.74 23.35 9.65
C MET A 220 -6.50 23.46 10.97
N GLY A 221 -5.98 22.82 12.01
CA GLY A 221 -6.57 22.83 13.36
C GLY A 221 -7.27 21.52 13.73
N ASP A 222 -8.40 21.66 14.44
CA ASP A 222 -9.09 20.51 15.03
C ASP A 222 -9.69 19.58 13.96
N ALA A 223 -9.47 18.27 14.11
CA ALA A 223 -10.03 17.26 13.22
C ALA A 223 -11.54 17.08 13.49
N PRO A 224 -12.35 16.75 12.47
CA PRO A 224 -13.75 16.40 12.71
C PRO A 224 -13.85 15.15 13.62
N PRO A 225 -14.78 15.12 14.58
CA PRO A 225 -15.04 13.93 15.38
C PRO A 225 -15.54 12.77 14.50
N SER A 226 -15.48 11.54 15.03
CA SER A 226 -16.04 10.37 14.36
C SER A 226 -17.49 10.61 13.94
N GLY A 227 -17.86 10.22 12.72
CA GLY A 227 -19.19 10.44 12.15
C GLY A 227 -19.34 11.77 11.40
N ALA A 228 -18.47 12.76 11.63
CA ALA A 228 -18.45 14.01 10.87
C ALA A 228 -17.37 14.01 9.77
N LEU A 229 -17.66 14.63 8.64
CA LEU A 229 -16.74 14.88 7.53
C LEU A 229 -16.10 16.27 7.59
N VAL A 230 -16.86 17.26 8.09
CA VAL A 230 -16.42 18.65 8.21
C VAL A 230 -16.73 19.15 9.61
N LEU A 231 -15.76 19.80 10.22
CA LEU A 231 -15.90 20.58 11.44
C LEU A 231 -15.57 22.03 11.11
N SER A 232 -16.48 22.92 11.47
CA SER A 232 -16.25 24.36 11.40
C SER A 232 -16.86 25.02 12.61
N GLY A 233 -16.27 26.11 13.06
CA GLY A 233 -16.78 26.80 14.23
C GLY A 233 -15.90 27.95 14.65
N ASN A 234 -16.46 28.80 15.51
CA ASN A 234 -15.79 29.96 16.06
C ASN A 234 -15.97 29.93 17.57
N HIS A 235 -14.92 30.26 18.30
CA HIS A 235 -14.94 30.47 19.74
C HIS A 235 -14.45 31.89 20.00
N THR A 236 -15.32 32.72 20.58
CA THR A 236 -15.04 34.11 20.91
C THR A 236 -15.23 34.29 22.40
N GLU A 237 -14.28 34.98 23.02
CA GLU A 237 -14.33 35.34 24.43
C GLU A 237 -14.30 36.85 24.56
N SER A 238 -15.28 37.41 25.26
CA SER A 238 -15.31 38.83 25.61
C SER A 238 -15.32 39.01 27.12
N MET A 239 -14.65 40.05 27.60
CA MET A 239 -14.63 40.43 29.01
C MET A 239 -15.30 41.79 29.16
N ASP A 240 -16.17 41.92 30.15
CA ASP A 240 -16.88 43.18 30.42
C ASP A 240 -15.96 44.20 31.15
N MET A 241 -16.32 45.48 31.13
CA MET A 241 -15.50 46.65 31.53
C MET A 241 -14.87 46.61 32.94
N ALA A 242 -15.33 45.71 33.82
CA ALA A 242 -14.76 45.53 35.16
C ALA A 242 -14.02 44.19 35.35
N GLY A 243 -13.93 43.35 34.31
CA GLY A 243 -13.33 42.00 34.39
C GLY A 243 -14.07 41.03 35.33
N ALA A 244 -15.25 41.42 35.81
CA ALA A 244 -16.07 40.63 36.73
C ALA A 244 -16.81 39.49 36.02
N PHE A 245 -17.06 39.66 34.71
CA PHE A 245 -17.73 38.68 33.86
C PHE A 245 -16.95 38.42 32.58
N SER A 246 -16.98 37.17 32.13
CA SER A 246 -16.54 36.73 30.81
C SER A 246 -17.75 36.16 30.08
N ILE A 247 -17.94 36.54 28.82
CA ILE A 247 -18.96 36.00 27.94
C ILE A 247 -18.25 35.21 26.84
N GLY A 248 -18.45 33.90 26.85
CA GLY A 248 -17.98 32.98 25.83
C GLY A 248 -19.09 32.69 24.82
N ASN A 249 -18.81 32.95 23.55
CA ASN A 249 -19.68 32.58 22.43
C ASN A 249 -19.00 31.48 21.63
N ILE A 250 -19.65 30.34 21.49
CA ILE A 250 -19.16 29.25 20.66
C ILE A 250 -20.22 28.84 19.65
N SER A 251 -19.82 28.70 18.40
CA SER A 251 -20.64 28.13 17.33
C SER A 251 -19.90 26.94 16.74
N VAL A 252 -20.54 25.78 16.69
CA VAL A 252 -19.99 24.56 16.11
C VAL A 252 -20.96 24.06 15.05
N ARG A 253 -20.43 23.79 13.86
CA ARG A 253 -21.15 23.17 12.76
C ARG A 253 -20.43 21.89 12.34
N LEU A 254 -21.18 20.81 12.25
CA LEU A 254 -20.73 19.52 11.77
C LEU A 254 -21.53 19.12 10.51
N ASP A 255 -20.80 18.75 9.46
CA ASP A 255 -21.38 18.12 8.28
C ASP A 255 -21.00 16.63 8.26
N GLY A 256 -21.97 15.73 8.24
CA GLY A 256 -21.78 14.28 8.18
C GLY A 256 -21.93 13.70 6.77
N PRO A 257 -21.62 12.41 6.56
CA PRO A 257 -21.88 11.71 5.32
C PRO A 257 -23.39 11.61 5.02
N PRO A 258 -23.79 11.25 3.78
CA PRO A 258 -25.18 10.97 3.47
C PRO A 258 -25.75 9.91 4.42
N ASN A 259 -26.95 10.17 4.96
CA ASN A 259 -27.62 9.34 5.96
C ASN A 259 -26.93 9.25 7.34
N ALA A 260 -26.00 10.16 7.65
CA ALA A 260 -25.47 10.27 9.01
C ALA A 260 -26.57 10.56 10.02
N ASP A 261 -26.48 9.95 11.20
CA ASP A 261 -27.39 10.23 12.30
C ASP A 261 -27.16 11.66 12.82
N LYS A 262 -28.15 12.52 12.58
CA LYS A 262 -28.12 13.91 13.02
C LYS A 262 -28.15 14.05 14.54
N GLN A 263 -28.76 13.11 15.26
CA GLN A 263 -28.77 13.14 16.71
C GLN A 263 -27.37 12.89 17.27
N GLU A 264 -26.64 11.94 16.69
CA GLU A 264 -25.24 11.70 17.05
C GLU A 264 -24.37 12.92 16.73
N LEU A 265 -24.50 13.50 15.53
CA LEU A 265 -23.77 14.73 15.18
C LEU A 265 -24.08 15.87 16.15
N LEU A 266 -25.35 16.06 16.53
CA LEU A 266 -25.74 17.09 17.49
C LEU A 266 -25.15 16.83 18.88
N ALA A 267 -25.16 15.58 19.34
CA ALA A 267 -24.51 15.20 20.60
C ALA A 267 -23.00 15.51 20.56
N LYS A 268 -22.32 15.27 19.43
CA LYS A 268 -20.92 15.63 19.24
C LYS A 268 -20.70 17.15 19.24
N CYS A 269 -21.59 17.94 18.63
CA CYS A 269 -21.55 19.41 18.74
C CYS A 269 -21.61 19.84 20.21
N MET A 270 -22.53 19.29 20.99
CA MET A 270 -22.65 19.62 22.42
C MET A 270 -21.43 19.20 23.23
N GLN A 271 -20.82 18.05 22.92
CA GLN A 271 -19.56 17.62 23.55
C GLN A 271 -18.41 18.60 23.25
N ILE A 272 -18.29 19.09 22.01
CA ILE A 272 -17.29 20.09 21.63
C ILE A 272 -17.53 21.40 22.39
N ILE A 273 -18.79 21.86 22.43
CA ILE A 273 -19.20 23.08 23.16
C ILE A 273 -18.82 22.95 24.64
N ASN A 274 -19.20 21.87 25.29
CA ASN A 274 -18.88 21.62 26.70
C ASN A 274 -17.37 21.53 26.94
N GLY A 275 -16.63 20.83 26.06
CA GLY A 275 -15.18 20.66 26.17
C GLY A 275 -14.41 21.97 25.99
N LYS A 276 -14.85 22.86 25.09
CA LYS A 276 -14.22 24.17 24.88
C LYS A 276 -14.58 25.19 25.96
N ILE A 277 -15.80 25.12 26.51
CA ILE A 277 -16.25 26.01 27.58
C ILE A 277 -15.74 25.56 28.97
N GLN A 278 -15.43 24.27 29.13
CA GLN A 278 -14.93 23.64 30.35
C GLN A 278 -15.81 23.88 31.59
N VAL A 279 -17.11 23.59 31.45
CA VAL A 279 -18.14 23.79 32.50
C VAL A 279 -17.67 23.26 33.87
N GLU A 280 -17.03 22.10 33.88
CA GLU A 280 -16.56 21.40 35.09
C GLU A 280 -15.50 22.19 35.88
N LYS A 281 -14.70 23.05 35.23
CA LYS A 281 -13.71 23.89 35.93
C LYS A 281 -14.32 25.07 36.67
N PHE A 282 -15.58 25.42 36.38
CA PHE A 282 -16.28 26.57 36.96
C PHE A 282 -17.36 26.14 37.98
N ASN A 283 -17.15 25.02 38.66
CA ASN A 283 -18.09 24.36 39.59
C ASN A 283 -18.37 25.14 40.91
N PHE A 284 -18.35 26.47 40.86
CA PHE A 284 -18.85 27.32 41.94
C PHE A 284 -20.34 27.57 41.71
N GLU A 285 -21.16 27.37 42.75
CA GLU A 285 -22.63 27.29 42.69
C GLU A 285 -23.38 28.46 42.00
N ASN A 286 -22.73 29.54 41.57
CA ASN A 286 -23.35 30.65 40.83
C ASN A 286 -22.40 31.31 39.79
N ALA A 287 -21.30 30.64 39.40
CA ALA A 287 -20.27 31.23 38.53
C ALA A 287 -20.49 31.00 37.04
N PHE A 288 -21.50 30.21 36.65
CA PHE A 288 -21.69 29.77 35.26
C PHE A 288 -23.17 29.80 34.88
N ILE A 289 -23.53 30.56 33.84
CA ILE A 289 -24.91 30.68 33.36
C ILE A 289 -24.92 30.52 31.84
N PHE A 290 -25.65 29.51 31.33
CA PHE A 290 -26.02 29.46 29.92
C PHE A 290 -27.05 30.56 29.65
N ARG A 291 -26.68 31.55 28.83
CA ARG A 291 -27.59 32.61 28.40
C ARG A 291 -28.47 32.18 27.23
N GLU A 292 -27.86 31.45 26.29
CA GLU A 292 -28.52 31.06 25.05
C GLU A 292 -27.93 29.74 24.54
N LEU A 293 -28.79 28.85 24.07
CA LEU A 293 -28.42 27.65 23.31
C LEU A 293 -29.34 27.58 22.09
N VAL A 294 -28.74 27.67 20.90
CA VAL A 294 -29.45 27.58 19.62
C VAL A 294 -28.98 26.31 18.92
N ILE A 295 -29.94 25.49 18.51
CA ILE A 295 -29.69 24.29 17.72
C ILE A 295 -30.41 24.46 16.39
N THR A 296 -29.66 24.31 15.30
CA THR A 296 -30.16 24.41 13.94
C THR A 296 -29.96 23.07 13.24
N ASP A 297 -31.07 22.45 12.84
CA ASP A 297 -31.06 21.32 11.92
C ASP A 297 -31.24 21.82 10.48
N HIS A 298 -30.27 21.53 9.61
CA HIS A 298 -30.38 21.87 8.20
C HIS A 298 -31.10 20.75 7.45
N LEU A 299 -32.31 21.03 6.98
CA LEU A 299 -33.10 20.06 6.20
C LEU A 299 -32.49 19.85 4.82
N GLY A 300 -32.49 18.60 4.33
CA GLY A 300 -31.95 18.22 3.02
C GLY A 300 -30.46 17.87 2.99
N THR A 301 -29.69 18.20 4.03
CA THR A 301 -28.30 17.75 4.21
C THR A 301 -28.13 17.10 5.58
N SER A 302 -27.08 16.28 5.74
CA SER A 302 -26.67 15.74 7.04
C SER A 302 -25.82 16.77 7.81
N THR A 303 -26.35 17.98 7.99
CA THR A 303 -25.66 19.10 8.65
C THR A 303 -26.42 19.53 9.89
N VAL A 304 -25.70 19.73 10.98
CA VAL A 304 -26.22 20.31 12.22
C VAL A 304 -25.31 21.44 12.69
N GLU A 305 -25.91 22.46 13.30
CA GLU A 305 -25.20 23.56 13.93
C GLU A 305 -25.72 23.77 15.35
N ALA A 306 -24.81 23.97 16.30
CA ALA A 306 -25.14 24.34 17.67
C ALA A 306 -24.36 25.60 18.05
N ARG A 307 -25.03 26.54 18.70
CA ARG A 307 -24.42 27.77 19.21
C ARG A 307 -24.77 27.92 20.68
N ALA A 308 -23.78 28.23 21.51
CA ALA A 308 -23.98 28.48 22.92
C ALA A 308 -23.33 29.80 23.33
N THR A 309 -24.07 30.57 24.11
CA THR A 309 -23.61 31.79 24.77
C THR A 309 -23.59 31.55 26.27
N VAL A 310 -22.42 31.69 26.87
CA VAL A 310 -22.20 31.42 28.29
C VAL A 310 -21.65 32.66 28.96
N GLN A 311 -22.22 33.00 30.11
CA GLN A 311 -21.65 33.99 31.01
C GLN A 311 -21.00 33.29 32.20
N ARG A 312 -19.75 33.69 32.49
CA ARG A 312 -18.99 33.27 33.65
C ARG A 312 -18.77 34.46 34.57
N ALA A 313 -18.90 34.24 35.88
CA ALA A 313 -18.71 35.23 36.93
C ALA A 313 -17.69 34.72 37.95
N LEU A 314 -16.87 35.62 38.50
CA LEU A 314 -16.06 35.29 39.67
C LEU A 314 -16.97 35.10 40.90
N SER A 315 -16.83 33.97 41.61
CA SER A 315 -17.58 33.77 42.85
C SER A 315 -17.10 34.78 43.91
N ALA A 316 -18.03 35.38 44.64
CA ALA A 316 -17.75 36.41 45.64
C ALA A 316 -16.80 35.95 46.77
N ALA A 317 -16.65 34.64 46.98
CA ALA A 317 -15.74 34.06 47.97
C ALA A 317 -14.25 34.16 47.55
N SER A 318 -13.96 34.38 46.26
CA SER A 318 -12.60 34.54 45.75
C SER A 318 -12.10 36.01 45.72
N SER A 319 -12.98 36.94 46.09
CA SER A 319 -12.82 38.39 45.94
C SER A 319 -11.97 39.05 47.04
N ALA A 320 -11.57 38.32 48.09
CA ALA A 320 -10.78 38.91 49.18
C ALA A 320 -9.34 39.28 48.77
N SER A 321 -8.85 38.81 47.61
CA SER A 321 -7.54 39.20 47.03
C SER A 321 -7.42 38.99 45.51
N GLY A 322 -8.53 38.73 44.79
CA GLY A 322 -8.51 38.28 43.39
C GLY A 322 -8.58 39.41 42.35
N SER A 323 -7.43 39.77 41.77
CA SER A 323 -7.34 40.65 40.60
C SER A 323 -8.11 40.09 39.37
N PRO A 324 -8.72 40.95 38.51
CA PRO A 324 -9.30 40.58 37.20
C PRO A 324 -8.41 39.68 36.33
N LEU A 325 -7.11 39.69 36.57
CA LEU A 325 -6.12 38.78 35.99
C LEU A 325 -6.47 37.30 36.18
N LYS A 326 -7.18 36.90 37.25
CA LYS A 326 -7.54 35.50 37.50
C LYS A 326 -8.57 34.97 36.49
N LEU A 327 -9.62 35.73 36.19
CA LEU A 327 -10.60 35.31 35.18
C LEU A 327 -9.98 35.33 33.78
N GLY A 328 -9.15 36.34 33.49
CA GLY A 328 -8.36 36.40 32.27
C GLY A 328 -7.47 35.19 32.08
N ASN A 329 -6.73 34.79 33.12
CA ASN A 329 -5.84 33.62 33.07
C ASN A 329 -6.61 32.30 32.91
N VAL A 330 -7.77 32.15 33.53
CA VAL A 330 -8.59 30.93 33.34
C VAL A 330 -9.13 30.87 31.91
N VAL A 331 -9.62 32.00 31.35
CA VAL A 331 -10.07 32.04 29.96
C VAL A 331 -8.90 31.75 29.00
N LEU A 332 -7.74 32.35 29.23
CA LEU A 332 -6.52 32.10 28.43
C LEU A 332 -6.00 30.66 28.57
N ASP A 333 -6.20 30.01 29.72
CA ASP A 333 -5.89 28.59 29.88
C ASP A 333 -6.85 27.69 29.09
N THR A 334 -8.01 28.17 28.64
CA THR A 334 -8.96 27.37 27.84
C THR A 334 -8.93 27.72 26.36
N PHE A 335 -8.65 28.98 26.05
CA PHE A 335 -8.72 29.51 24.70
C PHE A 335 -7.58 28.96 23.83
N GLY A 336 -7.92 28.44 22.65
CA GLY A 336 -6.95 27.90 21.70
C GLY A 336 -6.43 26.48 22.01
N LYS A 337 -6.85 25.85 23.12
CA LYS A 337 -6.54 24.43 23.37
C LYS A 337 -7.28 23.53 22.37
N PRO A 338 -6.70 22.38 21.96
CA PRO A 338 -7.37 21.42 21.09
C PRO A 338 -8.68 20.89 21.70
N ILE A 339 -9.55 20.31 20.87
CA ILE A 339 -10.78 19.67 21.37
C ILE A 339 -10.43 18.51 22.32
N GLU A 340 -11.06 18.51 23.49
CA GLU A 340 -11.03 17.40 24.44
C GLU A 340 -12.43 16.78 24.50
N MET A 341 -12.57 15.54 24.04
CA MET A 341 -13.80 14.78 24.15
C MET A 341 -13.50 13.28 24.19
N PRO A 342 -14.39 12.45 24.76
CA PRO A 342 -14.20 11.00 24.80
C PRO A 342 -14.05 10.41 23.39
N ASN A 343 -13.09 9.49 23.23
CA ASN A 343 -12.79 8.79 21.97
C ASN A 343 -12.36 9.70 20.79
N TYR A 344 -11.88 10.91 21.08
CA TYR A 344 -11.34 11.81 20.05
C TYR A 344 -9.89 11.52 19.76
N ASP A 345 -9.63 11.04 18.54
CA ASP A 345 -8.28 10.78 18.08
C ASP A 345 -7.58 12.09 17.70
N ARG A 346 -6.88 12.68 18.68
CA ARG A 346 -6.04 13.87 18.48
C ARG A 346 -4.94 13.64 17.45
N THR A 347 -4.52 12.40 17.23
CA THR A 347 -3.45 12.10 16.27
C THR A 347 -3.88 12.32 14.82
N ARG A 348 -5.19 12.44 14.55
CA ARG A 348 -5.71 12.87 13.25
C ARG A 348 -5.33 14.31 12.89
N MET A 349 -5.02 15.12 13.89
CA MET A 349 -4.60 16.51 13.75
C MET A 349 -3.08 16.67 13.68
N ALA A 350 -2.33 15.58 13.93
CA ALA A 350 -0.88 15.65 13.92
C ALA A 350 -0.45 16.25 12.58
N ALA A 351 0.27 17.37 12.65
CA ALA A 351 0.84 17.97 11.47
C ALA A 351 1.63 16.86 10.76
N PRO A 352 1.29 16.51 9.52
CA PRO A 352 2.07 15.54 8.79
C PRO A 352 3.51 16.04 8.81
N PRO A 353 4.50 15.16 9.05
CA PRO A 353 5.88 15.57 8.85
C PRO A 353 5.97 16.17 7.44
N LEU A 354 6.81 17.20 7.23
CA LEU A 354 6.97 17.98 5.98
C LEU A 354 7.28 17.15 4.72
N HIS A 355 7.22 15.82 4.81
CA HIS A 355 7.39 14.88 3.73
C HIS A 355 6.20 14.93 2.77
N CYS A 356 6.51 15.41 1.56
CA CYS A 356 5.72 15.22 0.35
C CYS A 356 5.40 13.73 0.11
N ALA A 357 4.61 13.44 -0.93
CA ALA A 357 4.29 12.07 -1.36
C ALA A 357 5.49 11.12 -1.23
N SER A 358 5.28 9.92 -0.65
CA SER A 358 6.42 9.02 -0.38
C SER A 358 7.19 8.69 -1.65
N ILE A 359 8.51 8.66 -1.53
CA ILE A 359 9.43 8.31 -2.62
C ILE A 359 9.05 6.93 -3.20
N ILE A 360 8.72 5.95 -2.33
CA ILE A 360 8.26 4.62 -2.73
C ILE A 360 6.97 4.71 -3.56
N GLY A 361 6.03 5.58 -3.17
CA GLY A 361 4.81 5.84 -3.92
C GLY A 361 5.05 6.43 -5.30
N LEU A 362 5.99 7.36 -5.40
CA LEU A 362 6.39 7.97 -6.68
C LEU A 362 7.11 6.96 -7.60
N PHE A 363 8.00 6.12 -7.05
CA PHE A 363 8.64 5.07 -7.84
C PHE A 363 7.66 3.99 -8.29
N LYS A 364 6.75 3.55 -7.40
CA LYS A 364 5.73 2.56 -7.75
C LYS A 364 4.73 3.06 -8.79
N SER A 365 4.52 4.37 -8.90
CA SER A 365 3.69 4.92 -9.97
C SER A 365 4.36 4.75 -11.34
N GLN A 366 5.70 4.71 -11.38
CA GLN A 366 6.52 4.54 -12.58
C GLN A 366 6.95 3.10 -12.88
N LEU A 367 6.66 2.12 -12.01
CA LEU A 367 7.04 0.71 -12.21
C LEU A 367 5.81 -0.23 -12.16
N GLN A 368 4.96 -0.18 -13.19
CA GLN A 368 3.70 -0.94 -13.26
C GLN A 368 3.68 -1.79 -14.52
N SER A 369 4.11 -3.05 -14.40
CA SER A 369 4.03 -4.00 -15.51
C SER A 369 2.65 -4.66 -15.58
N ALA A 370 2.16 -4.90 -16.80
CA ALA A 370 0.97 -5.73 -17.09
C ALA A 370 0.93 -7.04 -16.31
N CYS A 371 2.10 -7.60 -16.05
CA CYS A 371 2.29 -8.91 -15.47
C CYS A 371 2.44 -8.88 -13.94
N GLY A 372 2.67 -7.70 -13.34
CA GLY A 372 2.80 -7.53 -11.89
C GLY A 372 1.48 -7.75 -11.15
N GLY A 373 1.52 -8.30 -9.93
CA GLY A 373 0.31 -8.62 -9.17
C GLY A 373 -0.38 -7.43 -8.50
N SER A 374 0.34 -6.33 -8.23
CA SER A 374 -0.18 -5.21 -7.44
C SER A 374 -0.25 -3.92 -8.25
N HIS A 375 -1.46 -3.56 -8.67
CA HIS A 375 -1.80 -2.28 -9.29
C HIS A 375 -2.40 -1.25 -8.32
N ALA A 376 -2.42 -1.56 -7.04
CA ALA A 376 -2.88 -0.63 -6.01
C ALA A 376 -1.90 0.53 -5.85
N VAL A 377 -2.44 1.74 -5.70
CA VAL A 377 -1.67 2.87 -5.17
C VAL A 377 -1.17 2.43 -3.78
N PRO A 378 0.16 2.43 -3.54
CA PRO A 378 0.72 1.85 -2.34
C PRO A 378 0.13 2.50 -1.11
N GLN A 379 -0.41 1.64 -0.28
CA GLN A 379 -0.88 1.98 1.04
C GLN A 379 0.34 1.99 1.93
N ILE A 380 0.84 3.17 2.30
CA ILE A 380 1.69 3.28 3.47
C ILE A 380 0.72 3.01 4.62
N SER A 381 0.61 1.75 5.02
CA SER A 381 0.20 1.45 6.38
C SER A 381 1.22 2.19 7.24
N ASP A 382 0.78 3.21 7.97
CA ASP A 382 1.60 3.83 9.00
C ASP A 382 2.39 2.72 9.71
N VAL A 383 3.70 2.93 9.82
CA VAL A 383 4.63 2.14 10.64
C VAL A 383 3.85 1.54 11.81
N SER A 384 3.79 0.21 11.85
CA SER A 384 3.06 -0.58 12.85
C SER A 384 2.93 0.18 14.17
N ARG A 385 1.73 0.71 14.43
CA ARG A 385 1.37 1.06 15.80
C ARG A 385 1.55 -0.23 16.59
N ASP A 386 2.39 -0.20 17.61
CA ASP A 386 2.25 -1.10 18.75
C ASP A 386 0.83 -0.84 19.29
N ASP A 387 -0.14 -1.58 18.76
CA ASP A 387 -1.48 -1.65 19.32
C ASP A 387 -1.38 -2.48 20.61
N THR A 388 -0.78 -1.91 21.65
CA THR A 388 -1.17 -2.25 23.01
C THR A 388 -2.60 -1.77 23.20
N SER A 389 -3.54 -2.59 22.75
CA SER A 389 -4.94 -2.45 23.06
C SER A 389 -5.09 -2.52 24.59
N PRO A 390 -5.84 -1.62 25.24
CA PRO A 390 -6.25 -1.84 26.61
C PRO A 390 -7.23 -3.00 26.59
N GLY A 391 -6.80 -4.14 27.14
CA GLY A 391 -7.68 -5.28 27.37
C GLY A 391 -8.80 -4.85 28.32
N GLU A 392 -10.04 -5.18 27.93
CA GLU A 392 -11.17 -5.27 28.84
C GLU A 392 -10.85 -6.37 29.87
N ASP A 393 -10.45 -5.97 31.08
CA ASP A 393 -10.45 -6.86 32.25
C ASP A 393 -11.58 -6.42 33.18
N ASP A 394 -12.70 -7.12 33.03
CA ASP A 394 -13.79 -7.22 33.99
C ASP A 394 -13.35 -8.26 35.05
N SER A 395 -12.69 -7.83 36.11
CA SER A 395 -12.80 -8.48 37.43
C SER A 395 -12.22 -7.61 38.53
N ASP A 396 -13.11 -7.23 39.46
CA ASP A 396 -12.77 -6.66 40.76
C ASP A 396 -11.79 -7.57 41.51
N THR A 397 -10.54 -7.11 41.67
CA THR A 397 -9.77 -7.41 42.87
C THR A 397 -8.87 -6.22 43.19
N GLU A 398 -9.32 -5.43 44.15
CA GLU A 398 -8.60 -4.31 44.75
C GLU A 398 -7.38 -4.85 45.51
N VAL A 399 -6.19 -4.72 44.91
CA VAL A 399 -4.91 -4.80 45.64
C VAL A 399 -4.32 -3.41 45.64
N THR A 400 -4.52 -2.70 46.75
CA THR A 400 -3.91 -1.41 47.02
C THR A 400 -2.43 -1.62 47.36
N GLU A 401 -1.54 -1.55 46.38
CA GLU A 401 -0.14 -1.22 46.63
C GLU A 401 0.05 0.30 46.46
N THR A 402 0.31 0.96 47.58
CA THR A 402 0.71 2.37 47.65
C THR A 402 2.17 2.46 47.23
N THR A 403 2.41 2.67 45.93
CA THR A 403 3.70 3.20 45.47
C THR A 403 3.66 4.71 45.59
N ASP A 404 4.44 5.25 46.52
CA ASP A 404 4.77 6.67 46.60
C ASP A 404 5.25 7.17 45.23
N THR A 405 4.49 8.10 44.65
CA THR A 405 4.89 8.84 43.45
C THR A 405 5.96 9.84 43.82
N VAL A 406 7.20 9.36 43.91
CA VAL A 406 8.37 10.24 43.76
C VAL A 406 8.37 10.68 42.29
N PRO A 407 8.38 11.98 41.97
CA PRO A 407 8.46 12.44 40.59
C PRO A 407 9.72 11.85 39.96
N PHE A 408 9.54 10.96 38.99
CA PHE A 408 10.64 10.49 38.16
C PHE A 408 10.98 11.65 37.23
N GLU A 409 11.91 12.50 37.64
CA GLU A 409 12.69 13.29 36.70
C GLU A 409 13.27 12.30 35.70
N ILE A 410 12.82 12.38 34.44
CA ILE A 410 13.55 11.77 33.33
C ILE A 410 14.84 12.58 33.20
N ASN A 411 15.80 12.28 34.08
CA ASN A 411 17.20 12.45 33.77
C ASN A 411 17.40 11.54 32.57
N SER A 412 17.35 12.11 31.36
CA SER A 412 17.87 11.44 30.18
C SER A 412 19.25 10.94 30.61
N PRO A 413 19.52 9.62 30.62
CA PRO A 413 20.83 9.13 30.98
C PRO A 413 21.79 9.85 30.05
N GLY A 414 22.59 10.76 30.63
CA GLY A 414 23.49 11.59 29.84
C GLY A 414 24.28 10.68 28.92
N TYR A 415 24.51 11.11 27.68
CA TYR A 415 25.36 10.35 26.78
C TYR A 415 26.65 10.01 27.52
N SER A 416 27.08 8.75 27.46
CA SER A 416 28.37 8.40 28.05
C SER A 416 29.44 9.27 27.41
N SER A 417 30.48 9.63 28.17
CA SER A 417 31.63 10.38 27.62
C SER A 417 32.21 9.70 26.36
N GLU A 418 32.08 8.37 26.29
CA GLU A 418 32.40 7.58 25.12
C GLU A 418 31.50 7.92 23.92
N HIS A 419 30.18 7.97 24.11
CA HIS A 419 29.22 8.32 23.06
C HIS A 419 29.39 9.76 22.58
N GLU A 420 29.67 10.70 23.48
CA GLU A 420 29.98 12.10 23.13
C GLU A 420 31.26 12.21 22.28
N SER A 421 32.26 11.39 22.58
CA SER A 421 33.53 11.38 21.85
C SER A 421 33.47 10.66 20.49
N ALA A 422 32.71 9.55 20.41
CA ALA A 422 32.65 8.67 19.26
C ALA A 422 31.31 7.93 19.14
N MET A 423 30.32 8.60 18.55
CA MET A 423 28.96 8.09 18.34
C MET A 423 28.88 7.07 17.20
N TYR A 424 28.09 6.01 17.40
CA TYR A 424 27.69 5.09 16.33
C TYR A 424 26.61 5.75 15.47
N LEU A 425 26.84 5.86 14.16
CA LEU A 425 25.87 6.39 13.20
C LEU A 425 24.91 5.33 12.72
N PHE A 426 25.41 4.10 12.57
CA PHE A 426 24.68 2.99 12.01
C PHE A 426 25.10 1.69 12.69
N SER A 427 24.12 0.84 13.01
CA SER A 427 24.35 -0.51 13.49
C SER A 427 23.25 -1.42 12.96
N LYS A 428 23.65 -2.47 12.26
CA LYS A 428 22.75 -3.51 11.75
C LYS A 428 23.32 -4.87 12.10
N VAL A 429 22.53 -5.67 12.81
CA VAL A 429 22.83 -7.06 13.16
C VAL A 429 21.84 -7.97 12.44
N GLU A 430 22.35 -8.97 11.75
CA GLU A 430 21.56 -10.02 11.12
C GLU A 430 22.04 -11.37 11.65
N ALA A 431 21.11 -12.21 12.10
CA ALA A 431 21.41 -13.55 12.59
C ALA A 431 20.68 -14.59 11.74
N ILE A 432 21.44 -15.46 11.07
CA ILE A 432 20.94 -16.51 10.20
C ILE A 432 21.26 -17.87 10.84
N TYR A 433 20.29 -18.76 10.92
CA TYR A 433 20.49 -20.14 11.39
C TYR A 433 20.37 -21.09 10.20
N GLU A 434 21.49 -21.66 9.80
CA GLU A 434 21.55 -22.69 8.75
C GLU A 434 21.45 -24.06 9.42
N TYR A 435 20.45 -24.84 9.01
CA TYR A 435 20.25 -26.20 9.48
C TYR A 435 20.76 -27.18 8.45
N ASP A 436 21.52 -28.17 8.92
CA ASP A 436 21.78 -29.38 8.17
C ASP A 436 21.10 -30.53 8.88
N GLU A 437 20.10 -31.12 8.23
CA GLU A 437 19.35 -32.27 8.73
C GLU A 437 20.17 -33.56 8.71
N GLY A 438 21.39 -33.53 8.15
CA GLY A 438 22.32 -34.64 8.10
C GLY A 438 21.91 -35.70 7.09
N TYR A 439 21.23 -35.33 6.01
CA TYR A 439 20.85 -36.24 4.94
C TYR A 439 21.86 -36.20 3.79
N ILE A 440 22.21 -37.37 3.28
CA ILE A 440 22.87 -37.54 1.99
C ILE A 440 21.83 -38.03 1.00
N PHE A 441 21.78 -37.41 -0.17
CA PHE A 441 20.91 -37.81 -1.26
C PHE A 441 21.70 -38.64 -2.27
N THR A 442 21.27 -39.88 -2.51
CA THR A 442 21.85 -40.78 -3.51
C THR A 442 20.80 -41.12 -4.56
N PRO A 443 21.11 -41.09 -5.86
CA PRO A 443 20.14 -41.44 -6.89
C PRO A 443 19.79 -42.93 -6.83
N TYR A 444 18.53 -43.26 -7.13
CA TYR A 444 18.17 -44.64 -7.49
C TYR A 444 18.52 -44.89 -8.96
N SER A 445 18.86 -46.14 -9.28
CA SER A 445 19.10 -46.56 -10.67
C SER A 445 17.83 -46.58 -11.52
N GLU A 446 16.66 -46.74 -10.89
CA GLU A 446 15.34 -46.69 -11.50
C GLU A 446 14.37 -46.05 -10.48
N ALA A 447 13.37 -45.28 -10.94
CA ALA A 447 12.42 -44.64 -10.03
C ALA A 447 11.68 -45.70 -9.22
N LEU A 448 11.53 -45.47 -7.90
CA LEU A 448 10.80 -46.41 -7.04
C LEU A 448 9.37 -46.58 -7.56
N PRO A 449 8.90 -47.82 -7.78
CA PRO A 449 7.51 -48.08 -8.10
C PRO A 449 6.60 -47.43 -7.04
N ASP A 450 5.45 -46.92 -7.46
CA ASP A 450 4.40 -46.31 -6.63
C ASP A 450 4.67 -44.91 -6.05
N THR A 451 5.93 -44.51 -5.83
CA THR A 451 6.24 -43.15 -5.33
C THR A 451 6.76 -42.19 -6.39
N GLY A 452 7.35 -42.72 -7.48
CA GLY A 452 8.02 -41.90 -8.50
C GLY A 452 9.29 -41.20 -8.01
N ASN A 453 9.76 -41.52 -6.80
CA ASN A 453 10.96 -40.93 -6.24
C ASN A 453 12.22 -41.47 -6.94
N THR A 454 13.09 -40.57 -7.39
CA THR A 454 14.35 -40.89 -8.08
C THR A 454 15.58 -40.78 -7.17
N ILE A 455 15.40 -40.40 -5.90
CA ILE A 455 16.47 -40.19 -4.92
C ILE A 455 16.15 -40.89 -3.59
N ALA A 456 17.17 -41.51 -2.99
CA ALA A 456 17.16 -41.99 -1.62
C ALA A 456 17.78 -40.93 -0.70
N ALA A 457 17.07 -40.52 0.34
CA ALA A 457 17.60 -39.64 1.38
C ALA A 457 18.03 -40.49 2.58
N ILE A 458 19.33 -40.62 2.82
CA ILE A 458 19.90 -41.40 3.93
C ILE A 458 20.36 -40.44 5.03
N LYS A 459 19.79 -40.57 6.24
CA LYS A 459 20.20 -39.77 7.39
C LYS A 459 21.48 -40.32 7.99
N VAL A 460 22.59 -39.59 7.86
CA VAL A 460 23.91 -39.98 8.36
C VAL A 460 24.28 -39.31 9.70
N ALA A 461 23.63 -38.20 10.04
CA ALA A 461 23.89 -37.47 11.27
C ALA A 461 22.61 -36.90 11.89
N GLY A 462 22.67 -36.56 13.17
CA GLY A 462 21.67 -35.72 13.81
C GLY A 462 21.68 -34.30 13.23
N ARG A 463 20.61 -33.54 13.50
CA ARG A 463 20.49 -32.16 13.04
C ARG A 463 21.62 -31.31 13.60
N THR A 464 22.41 -30.70 12.72
CA THR A 464 23.43 -29.72 13.11
C THR A 464 22.97 -28.32 12.71
N CYS A 465 23.48 -27.31 13.40
CA CYS A 465 23.11 -25.93 13.13
C CYS A 465 24.36 -25.04 13.16
N ARG A 466 24.41 -24.14 12.18
CA ARG A 466 25.38 -23.07 12.10
C ARG A 466 24.65 -21.75 12.27
N ARG A 467 25.12 -20.90 13.17
CA ARG A 467 24.63 -19.53 13.34
C ARG A 467 25.61 -18.57 12.68
N ILE A 468 25.13 -17.78 11.74
CA ILE A 468 25.90 -16.75 11.04
C ILE A 468 25.39 -15.41 11.52
N ILE A 469 26.28 -14.60 12.09
CA ILE A 469 25.97 -13.24 12.52
C ILE A 469 26.72 -12.28 11.60
N ASN A 470 25.97 -11.53 10.80
CA ASN A 470 26.51 -10.44 10.00
C ASN A 470 26.28 -9.13 10.76
N LEU A 471 27.35 -8.39 11.04
CA LEU A 471 27.32 -7.12 11.73
C LEU A 471 27.89 -6.05 10.80
N SER A 472 27.13 -4.98 10.58
CA SER A 472 27.55 -3.81 9.81
C SER A 472 27.37 -2.57 10.68
N VAL A 473 28.48 -1.90 10.98
CA VAL A 473 28.53 -0.80 11.95
C VAL A 473 29.34 0.37 11.41
N GLU A 474 28.89 1.57 11.73
CA GLU A 474 29.56 2.83 11.41
C GLU A 474 29.72 3.67 12.68
N ARG A 475 30.93 4.19 12.91
CA ARG A 475 31.25 5.01 14.08
C ARG A 475 32.07 6.24 13.67
N VAL A 476 31.73 7.39 14.25
CA VAL A 476 32.47 8.65 14.03
C VAL A 476 33.64 8.74 15.00
N GLY A 477 34.80 9.17 14.52
CA GLY A 477 35.96 9.55 15.33
C GLY A 477 36.81 8.38 15.83
N LYS A 478 36.25 7.18 15.94
CA LYS A 478 36.94 5.96 16.37
C LYS A 478 36.45 4.75 15.57
N GLU A 479 37.30 3.75 15.39
CA GLU A 479 36.89 2.45 14.84
C GLU A 479 35.77 1.81 15.69
N PRO A 480 34.81 1.11 15.08
CA PRO A 480 33.80 0.34 15.80
C PRO A 480 34.46 -0.73 16.67
N ASP A 481 34.07 -0.81 17.94
CA ASP A 481 34.54 -1.88 18.82
C ASP A 481 33.90 -3.20 18.38
N LEU A 482 34.75 -4.16 17.99
CA LEU A 482 34.34 -5.52 17.66
C LEU A 482 34.48 -6.42 18.88
N TRP A 483 33.63 -7.45 18.92
CA TRP A 483 33.58 -8.43 19.98
C TRP A 483 34.72 -9.42 19.81
N GLU A 484 35.29 -9.85 20.94
CA GLU A 484 36.35 -10.83 20.89
C GLU A 484 35.82 -12.17 20.33
N PRO A 485 36.51 -12.76 19.35
CA PRO A 485 36.12 -14.02 18.75
C PRO A 485 36.30 -15.18 19.74
N LYS A 486 35.30 -15.41 20.61
CA LYS A 486 35.32 -16.45 21.65
C LYS A 486 34.13 -17.40 21.54
N THR A 487 34.36 -18.65 21.93
CA THR A 487 33.29 -19.66 22.12
C THR A 487 32.55 -19.33 23.41
N TYR A 488 31.22 -19.43 23.41
CA TYR A 488 30.39 -19.14 24.58
C TYR A 488 29.24 -20.13 24.71
N LYS A 489 28.62 -20.18 25.89
CA LYS A 489 27.43 -21.00 26.17
C LYS A 489 26.25 -20.07 26.44
N ASP A 490 25.13 -20.29 25.77
CA ASP A 490 23.94 -19.45 25.94
C ASP A 490 23.07 -19.88 27.15
N SER A 491 22.00 -19.12 27.41
CA SER A 491 21.05 -19.39 28.51
C SER A 491 20.34 -20.75 28.40
N HIS A 492 20.26 -21.33 27.20
CA HIS A 492 19.65 -22.64 26.95
C HIS A 492 20.69 -23.78 26.98
N GLY A 493 21.93 -23.45 27.39
CA GLY A 493 23.02 -24.38 27.52
C GLY A 493 23.64 -24.83 26.19
N ILE A 494 23.31 -24.18 25.07
CA ILE A 494 23.91 -24.49 23.76
C ILE A 494 25.27 -23.80 23.69
N THR A 495 26.30 -24.57 23.34
CA THR A 495 27.66 -24.02 23.17
C THR A 495 27.84 -23.60 21.71
N HIS A 496 28.19 -22.33 21.50
CA HIS A 496 28.44 -21.71 20.21
C HIS A 496 29.94 -21.72 19.96
N TYR A 497 30.44 -22.71 19.21
CA TYR A 497 31.86 -22.82 18.85
C TYR A 497 32.17 -21.89 17.69
N LEU A 498 33.06 -20.92 17.90
CA LEU A 498 33.46 -20.04 16.81
C LEU A 498 34.27 -20.82 15.77
N LYS A 499 33.73 -20.91 14.55
CA LYS A 499 34.39 -21.55 13.40
C LYS A 499 35.12 -20.55 12.52
N THR A 500 34.54 -19.38 12.30
CA THR A 500 35.12 -18.38 11.40
C THR A 500 34.74 -16.98 11.85
N PHE A 501 35.72 -16.09 11.88
CA PHE A 501 35.55 -14.66 12.09
C PHE A 501 36.23 -13.92 10.95
N ARG A 502 35.49 -13.06 10.26
CA ARG A 502 35.96 -12.29 9.09
C ARG A 502 35.59 -10.82 9.26
N PRO A 503 36.44 -9.99 9.86
CA PRO A 503 36.27 -8.55 9.84
C PRO A 503 36.72 -7.97 8.50
N ASN A 504 35.94 -7.04 7.98
CA ASN A 504 36.23 -6.28 6.76
C ASN A 504 36.13 -4.79 7.09
N PHE A 505 37.29 -4.18 7.35
CA PHE A 505 37.41 -2.76 7.62
C PHE A 505 37.41 -2.01 6.28
N ARG A 506 36.48 -1.08 6.11
CA ARG A 506 36.47 -0.18 4.95
C ARG A 506 37.39 1.01 5.21
N PRO A 507 37.98 1.62 4.16
CA PRO A 507 38.74 2.86 4.32
C PRO A 507 37.88 3.95 4.99
N PRO A 508 38.43 4.71 5.94
CA PRO A 508 37.67 5.74 6.64
C PRO A 508 37.22 6.85 5.69
N GLN A 509 36.01 7.34 5.88
CA GLN A 509 35.42 8.43 5.10
C GLN A 509 35.48 9.74 5.88
N MET A 510 35.85 10.84 5.23
CA MET A 510 35.84 12.18 5.85
C MET A 510 34.43 12.77 5.78
N THR A 511 33.92 13.28 6.90
CA THR A 511 32.69 14.08 6.94
C THR A 511 32.98 15.54 6.62
N GLY A 512 31.94 16.32 6.32
CA GLY A 512 32.05 17.77 6.12
C GLY A 512 32.65 18.51 7.34
N ASP A 513 32.52 17.93 8.53
CA ASP A 513 33.03 18.49 9.79
C ASP A 513 34.49 18.08 10.08
N GLY A 514 35.15 17.40 9.14
CA GLY A 514 36.54 16.94 9.27
C GLY A 514 36.75 15.72 10.19
N LYS A 515 35.66 15.10 10.67
CA LYS A 515 35.74 13.83 11.43
C LYS A 515 35.78 12.65 10.47
N GLN A 516 36.44 11.57 10.89
CA GLN A 516 36.47 10.32 10.13
C GLN A 516 35.29 9.42 10.54
N ILE A 517 34.62 8.81 9.57
CA ILE A 517 33.67 7.71 9.77
C ILE A 517 34.41 6.41 9.48
N PHE A 518 34.36 5.49 10.42
CA PHE A 518 34.90 4.15 10.29
C PHE A 518 33.74 3.17 10.10
N THR A 519 33.79 2.40 9.01
CA THR A 519 32.78 1.38 8.69
C THR A 519 33.41 0.00 8.77
N VAL A 520 32.75 -0.92 9.48
CA VAL A 520 33.17 -2.31 9.59
C VAL A 520 32.01 -3.23 9.26
N ASP A 521 32.24 -4.12 8.30
CA ASP A 521 31.39 -5.27 8.07
C ASP A 521 32.09 -6.51 8.62
N CYS A 522 31.45 -7.27 9.49
CA CYS A 522 32.05 -8.48 10.03
C CYS A 522 31.07 -9.64 10.07
N GLN A 523 31.61 -10.84 9.83
CA GLN A 523 30.85 -12.07 9.86
C GLN A 523 31.41 -13.01 10.92
N TYR A 524 30.55 -13.43 11.84
CA TYR A 524 30.83 -14.45 12.84
C TYR A 524 30.07 -15.71 12.50
N VAL A 525 30.77 -16.82 12.51
CA VAL A 525 30.23 -18.12 12.20
C VAL A 525 30.42 -19.02 13.40
N PHE A 526 29.30 -19.40 14.01
CA PHE A 526 29.27 -20.35 15.10
C PHE A 526 28.73 -21.69 14.63
N VAL A 527 29.35 -22.78 15.10
CA VAL A 527 28.80 -24.13 15.04
C VAL A 527 28.23 -24.44 16.41
N LEU A 528 26.97 -24.83 16.46
CA LEU A 528 26.27 -25.05 17.73
C LEU A 528 26.46 -26.51 18.19
N SER A 529 26.58 -26.73 19.49
CA SER A 529 26.68 -28.07 20.08
C SER A 529 25.44 -28.94 19.80
N ARG A 530 24.28 -28.32 19.56
CA ARG A 530 23.05 -28.94 19.06
C ARG A 530 22.20 -27.91 18.32
N ALA A 531 21.31 -28.35 17.45
CA ALA A 531 20.32 -27.47 16.83
C ALA A 531 19.35 -26.89 17.88
N PRO A 532 19.06 -25.57 17.84
CA PRO A 532 18.06 -24.96 18.73
C PRO A 532 16.64 -25.36 18.31
N THR A 533 15.72 -25.42 19.28
CA THR A 533 14.28 -25.53 19.04
C THR A 533 13.68 -24.16 18.72
N VAL A 534 12.41 -24.13 18.27
CA VAL A 534 11.76 -22.87 17.86
C VAL A 534 11.71 -21.82 18.98
N SER A 535 11.59 -22.25 20.24
CA SER A 535 11.59 -21.35 21.40
C SER A 535 13.00 -20.92 21.84
N GLU A 536 14.05 -21.58 21.34
CA GLU A 536 15.45 -21.30 21.69
C GLU A 536 16.12 -20.33 20.71
N PHE A 537 15.42 -19.94 19.63
CA PHE A 537 15.91 -18.92 18.72
C PHE A 537 16.05 -17.59 19.44
N ARG A 538 17.24 -17.00 19.33
CA ARG A 538 17.46 -15.62 19.77
C ARG A 538 17.20 -14.67 18.62
N ALA A 539 16.45 -13.61 18.92
CA ALA A 539 16.39 -12.42 18.09
C ALA A 539 17.82 -11.95 17.78
N PRO A 540 18.04 -11.26 16.64
CA PRO A 540 19.32 -10.67 16.31
C PRO A 540 19.64 -9.53 17.29
N ALA A 541 20.10 -9.90 18.47
CA ALA A 541 20.70 -9.01 19.45
C ALA A 541 22.22 -9.10 19.32
N LEU A 542 22.90 -8.08 19.83
CA LEU A 542 24.33 -8.14 19.96
C LEU A 542 24.68 -9.31 20.92
N PRO A 543 25.72 -10.10 20.64
CA PRO A 543 26.05 -11.33 21.37
C PRO A 543 26.28 -11.16 22.88
N TRP A 544 26.65 -9.97 23.32
CA TRP A 544 26.82 -9.60 24.73
C TRP A 544 25.54 -9.09 25.39
N ASP A 545 24.47 -8.95 24.61
CA ASP A 545 23.18 -8.53 25.13
C ASP A 545 22.54 -9.70 25.88
N THR A 546 22.66 -9.66 27.20
CA THR A 546 22.02 -10.59 28.13
C THR A 546 20.58 -10.16 28.46
N LEU A 547 20.08 -9.06 27.88
CA LEU A 547 18.72 -8.62 28.14
C LEU A 547 17.73 -9.65 27.59
N PRO A 548 16.75 -10.10 28.39
CA PRO A 548 15.67 -10.93 27.89
C PRO A 548 14.88 -10.15 26.83
N ALA A 549 14.49 -10.82 25.75
CA ALA A 549 13.88 -10.22 24.55
C ALA A 549 12.58 -9.42 24.80
N ILE A 550 12.04 -9.44 26.02
CA ILE A 550 10.78 -8.77 26.41
C ILE A 550 11.03 -7.34 26.91
N SER A 551 12.28 -6.92 27.18
CA SER A 551 12.57 -5.65 27.85
C SER A 551 13.65 -4.80 27.16
N ILE A 552 13.61 -4.68 25.83
CA ILE A 552 14.51 -3.77 25.11
C ILE A 552 13.75 -2.48 24.76
N PRO A 553 13.94 -1.36 25.48
CA PRO A 553 13.43 -0.07 25.02
C PRO A 553 14.14 0.33 23.71
N PRO A 554 13.44 0.99 22.76
CA PRO A 554 13.89 1.21 21.39
C PRO A 554 15.11 2.15 21.21
N SER A 555 15.87 2.49 22.26
CA SER A 555 17.03 3.39 22.16
C SER A 555 18.07 3.28 23.28
N SER A 556 18.28 2.10 23.89
CA SER A 556 19.38 1.94 24.87
C SER A 556 20.66 1.39 24.21
N PHE A 557 21.59 2.29 23.85
CA PHE A 557 22.97 1.93 23.49
C PHE A 557 23.80 1.79 24.77
N ILE A 558 24.23 0.56 25.10
CA ILE A 558 25.05 0.26 26.27
C ILE A 558 26.52 0.04 25.84
N SER A 559 27.44 0.67 26.58
CA SER A 559 28.90 0.62 26.41
C SER A 559 29.46 -0.81 26.60
N PRO A 560 30.51 -1.21 25.86
CA PRO A 560 31.12 -2.54 25.97
C PRO A 560 31.91 -2.80 27.26
N GLU A 561 32.15 -1.79 28.11
CA GLU A 561 33.04 -1.92 29.28
C GLU A 561 32.35 -2.18 30.63
N GLY A 562 31.03 -2.38 30.64
CA GLY A 562 30.29 -2.71 31.87
C GLY A 562 30.38 -4.20 32.23
N GLU A 563 31.37 -4.61 33.04
CA GLU A 563 31.24 -5.82 33.86
C GLU A 563 30.00 -5.66 34.77
N LYS A 564 28.83 -6.13 34.32
CA LYS A 564 27.70 -6.33 35.21
C LYS A 564 27.94 -7.62 35.99
N GLY A 565 28.55 -7.44 37.16
CA GLY A 565 28.68 -8.46 38.18
C GLY A 565 27.33 -9.11 38.50
N ILE A 566 27.40 -10.41 38.74
CA ILE A 566 26.34 -11.26 39.26
C ILE A 566 25.92 -10.71 40.64
N ALA A 567 24.63 -10.39 40.77
CA ALA A 567 23.86 -10.57 41.99
C ALA A 567 22.54 -11.22 41.59
#